data_AF-A0A0S1XBX6-F1
#
_entry.id   AF-A0A0S1XBX6-F1
#
_cell.length_a   1.000
_cell.length_b   1.000
_cell.length_c   1.000
_cell.angle_alpha   90.00
_cell.angle_beta   90.00
_cell.angle_gamma   90.00
#
_symmetry.space_group_name_H-M   'P 1'
#
loop_
_entity.id
_entity.type
_entity.pdbx_description
1 polymer ?
#
loop_
_entity_poly.entity_id
_entity_poly.type
_entity_poly.pdbx_seq_one_letter_code
_entity_poly.pdbx_strand_id
1 'polypeptide(L)' 'MITIEENRKYLRRAFELSVESGTAIYGALFIAQAQKLNATLVTCDKKQGRIAKKWFSNQT' A
#
# COMPACT_ATOMS: atom_id res chain seq x y z
N MET A 1 -11.15 -17.97 7.87
CA MET A 1 -10.80 -17.18 9.07
C MET A 1 -10.30 -15.82 8.62
N ILE A 2 -10.81 -14.72 9.18
CA ILE A 2 -10.35 -13.35 8.84
C ILE A 2 -9.36 -12.93 9.93
N THR A 3 -8.18 -12.48 9.53
CA THR A 3 -7.17 -11.93 10.44
C THR A 3 -7.20 -10.42 10.37
N ILE A 4 -7.35 -9.76 11.51
CA ILE A 4 -7.23 -8.31 11.62
C ILE A 4 -5.83 -7.99 12.12
N GLU A 5 -5.12 -7.11 11.40
CA GLU A 5 -3.78 -6.68 11.75
C GLU A 5 -3.75 -5.22 12.21
N GLU A 6 -2.80 -4.90 13.10
CA GLU A 6 -2.57 -3.53 13.51
C GLU A 6 -1.93 -2.69 12.40
N ASN A 7 -2.54 -1.54 12.11
CA ASN A 7 -2.06 -0.58 11.11
C ASN A 7 -0.66 -0.04 11.42
N ARG A 8 -0.25 -0.02 12.70
CA ARG A 8 1.04 0.54 13.15
C ARG A 8 2.23 -0.11 12.44
N LYS A 9 2.12 -1.39 12.07
CA LYS A 9 3.15 -2.13 11.34
C LYS A 9 3.48 -1.53 9.96
N TYR A 10 2.52 -0.82 9.37
CA TYR A 10 2.60 -0.34 7.98
C TYR A 10 2.61 1.20 7.88
N LEU A 11 2.27 1.91 8.97
CA LEU A 11 2.05 3.35 8.97
C LEU A 11 3.25 4.17 8.47
N ARG A 12 4.48 3.82 8.85
CA ARG A 12 5.67 4.57 8.39
C ARG A 12 5.81 4.51 6.87
N ARG A 13 5.76 3.30 6.30
CA ARG A 13 5.87 3.11 4.85
C ARG A 13 4.68 3.71 4.11
N ALA A 14 3.48 3.61 4.69
CA ALA A 14 2.28 4.24 4.15
C ALA A 14 2.41 5.77 4.11
N PHE A 15 3.01 6.38 5.13
CA PHE A 15 3.26 7.82 5.16
C PHE A 15 4.23 8.24 4.06
N GLU A 16 5.37 7.56 3.90
CA GLU A 16 6.33 7.82 2.82
C GLU A 16 5.66 7.75 1.44
N LEU A 17 4.93 6.66 1.17
CA LEU A 17 4.16 6.48 -0.06
C LEU A 17 3.12 7.58 -0.27
N SER A 18 2.45 8.03 0.80
CA SER A 18 1.42 9.06 0.73
C SER A 18 2.00 10.40 0.28
N VAL A 19 3.18 10.77 0.79
CA VAL A 19 3.89 11.99 0.43
C VAL A 19 4.41 11.92 -1.01
N GLU A 20 5.07 10.82 -1.37
CA GLU A 20 5.69 10.65 -2.70
C GLU A 20 4.66 10.54 -3.84
N SER A 21 3.46 10.01 -3.56
CA SER A 21 2.44 9.76 -4.58
C SER A 21 1.22 10.68 -4.52
N GLY A 22 1.15 11.58 -3.54
CA GLY A 22 0.00 12.47 -3.33
C GLY A 22 -1.31 11.70 -3.12
N THR A 23 -1.25 10.60 -2.36
CA THR A 23 -2.42 9.77 -2.03
C THR A 23 -2.77 9.88 -0.56
N ALA A 24 -4.03 9.61 -0.21
CA ALA A 24 -4.45 9.60 1.19
C ALA A 24 -3.71 8.49 1.95
N ILE A 25 -3.34 8.75 3.21
CA ILE A 25 -2.60 7.80 4.04
C ILE A 25 -3.30 6.44 4.18
N TYR A 26 -4.63 6.42 4.23
CA TYR A 26 -5.42 5.19 4.25
C TYR A 26 -5.30 4.40 2.94
N GLY A 27 -5.23 5.07 1.80
CA GLY A 27 -4.99 4.41 0.50
C GLY A 27 -3.57 3.85 0.41
N ALA A 28 -2.58 4.58 0.93
CA ALA A 28 -1.19 4.11 1.00
C ALA A 28 -0.99 2.93 1.96
N LEU A 29 -1.81 2.83 3.02
CA LEU A 29 -1.68 1.80 4.05
C LEU A 29 -1.81 0.39 3.48
N PHE A 30 -2.80 0.15 2.62
CA PHE A 30 -3.00 -1.16 1.99
C PHE A 30 -1.92 -1.49 0.97
N ILE A 31 -1.38 -0.49 0.28
CA ILE A 31 -0.22 -0.67 -0.62
C ILE A 31 1.00 -1.10 0.20
N ALA A 32 1.28 -0.41 1.32
CA ALA A 32 2.38 -0.74 2.21
C ALA A 32 2.24 -2.13 2.84
N GLN A 33 1.01 -2.52 3.22
CA GLN A 33 0.73 -3.86 3.74
C GLN A 33 0.99 -4.93 2.68
N ALA A 34 0.43 -4.78 1.48
CA ALA A 34 0.64 -5.72 0.38
C ALA A 34 2.14 -5.85 0.03
N GLN A 35 2.86 -4.73 0.02
CA GLN A 35 4.32 -4.73 -0.18
C GLN A 35 5.05 -5.52 0.90
N LYS A 36 4.76 -5.26 2.18
CA LYS A 36 5.45 -5.89 3.31
C LYS A 36 5.20 -7.40 3.40
N LEU A 37 4.00 -7.84 3.00
CA LEU A 37 3.60 -9.24 3.02
C LEU A 37 3.92 -9.98 1.71
N ASN A 38 4.51 -9.30 0.73
CA ASN A 38 4.68 -9.81 -0.64
C ASN A 38 3.37 -10.40 -1.21
N ALA A 39 2.27 -9.69 -0.98
CA ALA A 39 0.92 -10.11 -1.32
C ALA A 39 0.35 -9.30 -2.49
N THR A 40 -0.64 -9.85 -3.18
CA THR A 40 -1.38 -9.13 -4.22
C THR A 40 -2.33 -8.11 -3.59
N LEU A 41 -2.26 -6.85 -4.01
CA LEU A 41 -3.26 -5.83 -3.66
C LEU A 41 -4.49 -6.00 -4.56
N VAL A 42 -5.64 -6.29 -3.95
CA VAL A 42 -6.95 -6.29 -4.62
C VAL A 42 -7.69 -5.00 -4.25
N THR A 43 -8.06 -4.21 -5.26
CA THR A 43 -8.77 -2.94 -5.04
C THR A 43 -9.59 -2.54 -6.27
N CYS A 44 -10.71 -1.88 -6.03
CA CYS A 44 -11.51 -1.23 -7.07
C CYS A 44 -11.10 0.25 -7.29
N ASP A 45 -10.24 0.80 -6.43
CA ASP A 45 -9.71 2.16 -6.57
C ASP A 45 -8.62 2.18 -7.66
N LYS A 46 -8.96 2.77 -8.81
CA LYS A 46 -8.07 2.89 -9.97
C LYS A 46 -6.80 3.70 -9.66
N LYS A 47 -6.85 4.71 -8.78
CA LYS A 47 -5.68 5.51 -8.39
C LYS A 47 -4.75 4.66 -7.53
N GLN A 48 -5.28 3.97 -6.53
CA GLN A 48 -4.51 3.06 -5.68
C GLN A 48 -3.82 1.95 -6.49
N GLY A 49 -4.54 1.32 -7.42
CA GLY A 49 -3.99 0.29 -8.29
C GLY A 49 -2.85 0.79 -9.21
N ARG A 50 -2.95 2.02 -9.75
CA ARG A 50 -1.86 2.62 -10.54
C ARG A 50 -0.62 2.88 -9.70
N ILE A 51 -0.80 3.43 -8.50
CA ILE A 51 0.30 3.68 -7.56
C ILE A 51 0.99 2.36 -7.20
N ALA A 52 0.23 1.34 -6.81
CA ALA A 52 0.77 0.02 -6.47
C ALA A 52 1.60 -0.59 -7.59
N LYS A 53 1.13 -0.54 -8.85
CA LYS A 53 1.89 -1.01 -10.02
C LYS A 53 3.24 -0.31 -10.15
N LYS A 54 3.27 1.02 -10.06
CA LYS A 54 4.53 1.80 -10.12
C LYS A 54 5.53 1.36 -9.05
N TRP A 55 5.05 1.11 -7.83
CA TRP A 55 5.92 0.77 -6.69
C TRP A 55 6.35 -0.69 -6.63
N PHE A 56 5.55 -1.61 -7.15
CA PHE A 56 5.93 -3.02 -7.24
C PHE A 56 6.90 -3.27 -8.40
N SER A 57 6.81 -2.50 -9.49
CA SER A 57 7.76 -2.57 -10.62
C SER A 57 9.16 -2.04 -10.30
N ASN A 58 9.30 -1.12 -9.36
CA ASN A 58 10.60 -0.52 -8.99
C ASN A 58 11.44 -1.40 -8.02
N GLN A 59 11.03 -2.65 -7.79
CA GLN A 59 11.74 -3.60 -6.91
C GLN A 59 12.53 -4.68 -7.69
N THR A 60 12.63 -4.56 -9.01
CA THR A 60 13.63 -5.23 -9.86
C THR A 60 14.81 -4.30 -10.12
#